data_AF-A0AAV2EQP7-F1
#
_entry.id   AF-A0AAV2EQP7-F1
#
_cell.length_a   1.000
_cell.length_b   1.000
_cell.length_c   1.000
_cell.angle_alpha   90.00
_cell.angle_beta   90.00
_cell.angle_gamma   90.00
#
_symmetry.space_group_name_H-M   'P 1'
#
loop_
_entity.id
_entity.type
_entity.pdbx_description
1 polymer ?
#
loop_
_entity_poly.entity_id
_entity_poly.type
_entity_poly.pdbx_seq_one_letter_code
_entity_poly.pdbx_strand_id
1 'polypeptide(L)'
;MLTGVQPWCGRSVEEIYDLVVKKHKKPTIPEGLPPPVENILHGCFEYDFKHRPLMTDILYVFRSSRNAVHGDDGDRTGEHYDFKRIIKWYWLH
;
A
#
# COMPACT_ATOMS: atom_id res chain seq x y z
N MET A 1 8.46 5.19 -0.25
CA MET A 1 7.52 4.19 0.33
C MET A 1 6.97 4.76 1.62
N LEU A 2 5.71 4.47 1.98
CA LEU A 2 4.99 5.10 3.11
C LEU A 2 5.78 5.14 4.43
N THR A 3 6.56 4.11 4.74
CA THR A 3 7.40 4.02 5.96
C THR A 3 8.90 4.01 5.66
N GLY A 4 9.31 3.90 4.39
CA GLY A 4 10.70 3.62 3.98
C GLY A 4 11.24 2.24 4.39
N VAL A 5 10.56 1.51 5.28
CA VAL A 5 10.98 0.21 5.82
C VAL A 5 10.23 -0.93 5.11
N GLN A 6 10.94 -2.00 4.78
CA GLN A 6 10.33 -3.20 4.20
C GLN A 6 9.45 -3.91 5.23
N PRO A 7 8.23 -4.34 4.86
CA PRO A 7 7.42 -5.22 5.69
C PRO A 7 8.20 -6.48 6.10
N TRP A 8 8.02 -6.90 7.36
CA TRP A 8 8.65 -8.11 7.92
C TRP A 8 10.19 -8.11 7.84
N CYS A 9 10.83 -6.94 7.89
CA CYS A 9 12.28 -6.84 7.88
C CYS A 9 12.90 -7.70 9.01
N GLY A 10 13.97 -8.43 8.69
CA GLY A 10 14.66 -9.31 9.64
C GLY A 10 13.97 -10.66 9.91
N ARG A 11 12.91 -11.01 9.18
CA ARG A 11 12.26 -12.34 9.25
C ARG A 11 12.73 -13.25 8.11
N SER A 12 12.80 -14.56 8.38
CA SER A 12 13.03 -15.57 7.33
C SER A 12 11.78 -15.76 6.46
N VAL A 13 11.93 -16.40 5.30
CA VAL A 13 10.81 -16.71 4.39
C VAL A 13 9.80 -17.63 5.08
N GLU A 14 10.26 -18.61 5.84
CA GLU A 14 9.42 -19.54 6.59
C GLU A 14 8.63 -18.81 7.69
N GLU A 15 9.27 -17.89 8.41
CA GLU A 15 8.60 -17.06 9.40
C GLU A 15 7.53 -16.16 8.76
N ILE A 16 7.84 -15.57 7.59
CA ILE A 16 6.88 -14.74 6.83
C ILE A 16 5.70 -15.60 6.38
N TYR A 17 5.95 -16.81 5.87
CA TYR A 17 4.89 -17.73 5.47
C TYR A 17 3.97 -18.08 6.65
N ASP A 18 4.53 -18.42 7.80
CA ASP A 18 3.75 -18.74 9.00
C ASP A 18 2.95 -17.52 9.51
N LEU A 19 3.53 -16.32 9.44
CA LEU A 19 2.84 -15.09 9.85
C LEU A 19 1.73 -14.70 8.89
N VAL A 20 2.01 -14.65 7.59
CA VAL A 20 1.09 -14.12 6.58
C VAL A 20 0.06 -15.16 6.16
N VAL A 21 0.49 -16.40 5.87
CA VAL A 21 -0.39 -17.44 5.31
C VAL A 21 -1.11 -18.22 6.39
N LYS A 22 -0.42 -18.63 7.47
CA LYS A 22 -1.08 -19.42 8.54
C LYS A 22 -1.78 -18.55 9.57
N LYS A 23 -1.16 -17.44 9.98
CA LYS A 23 -1.68 -16.56 11.05
C LYS A 23 -2.44 -15.34 10.53
N HIS A 24 -2.54 -15.18 9.21
CA HIS A 24 -3.22 -14.05 8.55
C HIS A 24 -2.80 -12.69 9.10
N LYS A 25 -1.52 -12.55 9.50
CA LYS A 25 -0.99 -11.29 10.00
C LYS A 25 -0.87 -10.30 8.85
N LYS A 26 -1.47 -9.12 9.03
CA LYS A 26 -1.36 -7.99 8.11
C LYS A 26 -0.14 -7.13 8.48
N PRO A 27 0.51 -6.50 7.49
CA PRO A 27 1.53 -5.49 7.73
C PRO A 27 0.97 -4.30 8.51
N THR A 28 1.80 -3.65 9.32
CA THR A 28 1.43 -2.41 9.99
C THR A 28 1.39 -1.26 8.97
N ILE A 29 0.27 -0.54 8.95
CA ILE A 29 0.11 0.70 8.19
C ILE A 29 0.50 1.86 9.11
N PRO A 30 1.29 2.85 8.66
CA PRO A 30 1.63 4.01 9.47
C PRO A 30 0.38 4.84 9.76
N GLU A 31 0.31 5.38 10.97
CA GLU A 31 -0.75 6.32 11.37
C GLU A 31 -0.58 7.68 10.66
N GLY A 32 -1.67 8.44 10.56
CA GLY A 32 -1.66 9.79 9.98
C GLY A 32 -1.82 9.85 8.46
N LEU A 33 -2.22 8.75 7.82
CA LEU A 33 -2.58 8.75 6.41
C LEU A 33 -3.97 9.39 6.20
N PRO A 34 -4.22 10.00 5.03
CA PRO A 34 -5.57 10.42 4.67
C PRO A 34 -6.52 9.21 4.73
N PRO A 35 -7.72 9.32 5.33
CA PRO A 35 -8.63 8.18 5.51
C PRO A 35 -8.90 7.36 4.22
N PRO A 36 -9.04 7.99 3.02
CA PRO A 36 -9.19 7.22 1.78
C PRO A 36 -7.99 6.32 1.46
N VAL A 37 -6.77 6.79 1.73
CA VAL A 37 -5.53 6.05 1.48
C VAL A 37 -5.39 4.90 2.47
N GLU A 38 -5.67 5.15 3.75
CA GLU A 38 -5.66 4.13 4.79
C GLU A 38 -6.63 2.99 4.46
N ASN A 39 -7.87 3.32 4.10
CA ASN A 39 -8.90 2.34 3.73
C ASN A 39 -8.49 1.47 2.53
N ILE A 40 -7.89 2.07 1.50
CA ILE A 40 -7.39 1.31 0.34
C ILE A 40 -6.25 0.37 0.73
N LEU A 41 -5.33 0.81 1.59
CA LEU A 41 -4.23 -0.04 2.05
C LEU A 41 -4.74 -1.23 2.87
N HIS A 42 -5.73 -1.01 3.74
CA HIS A 42 -6.39 -2.10 4.47
C HIS A 42 -7.05 -3.10 3.51
N GLY A 43 -7.80 -2.62 2.52
CA GLY A 43 -8.41 -3.46 1.49
C GLY A 43 -7.39 -4.27 0.69
N CYS A 44 -6.26 -3.66 0.31
CA CYS A 44 -5.18 -4.36 -0.39
C CYS A 44 -4.59 -5.53 0.41
N PHE A 45 -4.60 -5.45 1.75
CA PHE A 45 -4.09 -6.49 2.64
C PHE A 45 -5.16 -7.51 3.06
N GLU A 46 -6.35 -7.49 2.47
CA GLU A 46 -7.36 -8.51 2.72
C GLU A 46 -6.96 -9.86 2.13
N TYR A 47 -7.20 -10.93 2.89
CA TYR A 47 -6.89 -12.29 2.45
C TYR A 47 -7.86 -12.73 1.35
N ASP A 48 -9.15 -12.45 1.53
CA ASP A 48 -10.17 -12.72 0.53
C ASP A 48 -10.08 -11.71 -0.62
N PHE A 49 -9.88 -12.23 -1.82
CA PHE A 49 -9.78 -11.47 -3.06
C PHE A 49 -11.00 -10.58 -3.33
N LYS A 50 -12.19 -10.96 -2.83
CA LYS A 50 -13.42 -10.17 -3.02
C LYS A 50 -13.40 -8.84 -2.27
N HIS A 51 -12.62 -8.74 -1.20
CA HIS A 51 -12.47 -7.52 -0.42
C HIS A 51 -11.28 -6.67 -0.87
N ARG A 52 -10.49 -7.16 -1.83
CA ARG A 52 -9.39 -6.38 -2.40
C ARG A 52 -9.95 -5.36 -3.39
N PRO A 53 -9.48 -4.09 -3.32
CA PRO A 53 -9.93 -3.05 -4.23
C PRO A 53 -9.45 -3.32 -5.65
N LEU A 54 -10.18 -2.82 -6.65
CA LEU A 54 -9.72 -2.85 -8.02
C LEU A 54 -8.58 -1.86 -8.21
N MET A 55 -7.72 -2.12 -9.19
CA MET A 55 -6.62 -1.22 -9.53
C MET A 55 -7.11 0.19 -9.88
N THR A 56 -8.30 0.32 -10.45
CA THR A 56 -8.96 1.60 -10.73
C THR A 56 -9.26 2.38 -9.46
N ASP A 57 -9.71 1.70 -8.40
CA ASP A 57 -10.03 2.33 -7.10
C ASP A 57 -8.76 2.82 -6.41
N ILE A 58 -7.70 2.00 -6.47
CA ILE A 58 -6.37 2.36 -5.97
C ILE A 58 -5.89 3.65 -6.65
N LEU A 59 -5.87 3.67 -7.99
CA LEU A 59 -5.41 4.84 -8.76
C LEU A 59 -6.27 6.08 -8.50
N TYR A 60 -7.58 5.91 -8.39
CA TYR A 60 -8.51 7.01 -8.11
C TYR A 60 -8.23 7.66 -6.76
N VAL A 61 -8.05 6.87 -5.69
CA VAL A 61 -7.76 7.38 -4.36
C VAL A 61 -6.43 8.12 -4.33
N PHE A 62 -5.37 7.55 -4.89
CA PHE A 62 -4.06 8.22 -4.90
C PHE A 62 -4.06 9.51 -5.72
N ARG A 63 -4.78 9.56 -6.85
CA ARG A 63 -4.92 10.79 -7.65
C ARG A 63 -5.71 11.86 -6.89
N SER A 64 -6.79 11.46 -6.23
CA SER A 64 -7.65 12.36 -5.45
C SER A 64 -6.91 12.92 -4.23
N SER A 65 -6.11 12.10 -3.54
CA SER A 65 -5.29 12.55 -2.40
C SER A 65 -4.17 13.50 -2.81
N ARG A 66 -3.63 13.38 -4.04
CA ARG A 66 -2.63 14.33 -4.55
C ARG A 66 -3.22 15.72 -4.79
N ASN A 67 -4.44 15.76 -5.32
CA ASN A 67 -5.16 17.02 -5.58
C ASN A 67 -5.59 17.73 -4.28
N ALA A 68 -5.65 17.03 -3.15
CA ALA A 68 -5.93 17.62 -1.84
C ALA A 68 -4.71 18.32 -1.22
N VAL A 69 -3.49 18.01 -1.68
CA VAL A 69 -2.23 18.57 -1.15
C VAL A 69 -1.67 19.68 -2.04
N HIS A 70 -2.04 19.70 -3.32
CA HIS A 70 -1.57 20.72 -4.27
C HIS A 70 -2.74 21.63 -4.63
N GLY A 71 -2.84 22.75 -3.90
CA GLY A 71 -3.37 23.96 -4.50
C GLY A 71 -2.53 24.27 -5.73
N ASP A 72 -3.22 24.42 -6.85
CA ASP A 72 -2.76 24.85 -8.17
C ASP A 72 -1.47 25.68 -8.13
N ASP A 73 -0.33 25.07 -8.52
CA ASP A 73 0.78 25.71 -9.21
C ASP A 73 1.94 24.73 -9.38
N GLY A 74 2.39 24.58 -10.63
CA GLY A 74 3.82 24.43 -10.93
C GLY A 74 4.51 23.10 -10.61
N ASP A 75 4.95 22.49 -11.70
CA ASP A 75 6.26 21.84 -11.82
C ASP A 75 6.38 20.32 -11.59
N ARG A 76 7.00 19.70 -12.59
CA ARG A 76 7.17 18.27 -12.79
C ARG A 76 8.42 17.77 -12.07
N THR A 77 8.48 17.85 -10.75
CA THR A 77 9.56 17.18 -9.99
C THR A 77 9.08 16.83 -8.59
N GLY A 78 8.85 15.54 -8.30
CA GLY A 78 8.50 15.16 -6.93
C GLY A 78 8.00 13.73 -6.81
N GLU A 79 8.89 12.85 -6.35
CA GLU A 79 8.65 11.50 -5.82
C GLU A 79 7.53 10.69 -6.48
N HIS A 80 7.91 10.01 -7.55
CA HIS A 80 7.12 8.92 -8.12
C HIS A 80 6.90 7.86 -7.04
N TYR A 81 5.71 7.82 -6.42
CA TYR A 81 5.25 6.65 -5.68
C TYR A 81 5.43 5.45 -6.59
N ASP A 82 6.44 4.62 -6.31
CA ASP A 82 6.75 3.45 -7.12
C ASP A 82 5.68 2.38 -6.86
N PHE A 83 4.51 2.61 -7.45
CA PHE A 83 3.37 1.69 -7.46
C PHE A 83 3.77 0.33 -8.00
N LYS A 84 4.77 0.28 -8.90
CA LYS A 84 5.32 -0.98 -9.41
C LYS A 84 5.99 -1.77 -8.29
N ARG A 85 6.68 -1.14 -7.34
CA ARG A 85 7.27 -1.84 -6.19
C ARG A 85 6.25 -2.27 -5.14
N ILE A 86 5.24 -1.45 -4.82
CA ILE A 86 4.18 -1.84 -3.87
C ILE A 86 3.39 -3.03 -4.41
N ILE A 87 2.99 -2.99 -5.68
CA ILE A 87 2.25 -4.11 -6.29
C ILE A 87 3.16 -5.32 -6.52
N LYS A 88 4.41 -5.13 -6.97
CA LYS A 88 5.36 -6.25 -7.14
C LYS A 88 5.70 -6.96 -5.83
N TRP A 89 5.67 -6.26 -4.69
CA TRP A 89 5.90 -6.87 -3.38
C TRP A 89 4.72 -7.69 -2.85
N TYR A 90 3.49 -7.41 -3.27
CA TYR A 90 2.28 -8.04 -2.69
C TYR A 90 1.50 -8.94 -3.66
N TRP A 91 1.74 -8.85 -4.97
CA TRP A 91 0.88 -9.47 -6.00
C TRP A 91 1.62 -10.33 -7.06
N LEU A 92 2.91 -10.64 -6.88
CA LEU A 92 3.64 -11.55 -7.78
C LEU A 92 4.18 -12.76 -6.99
N HIS A 93 3.34 -13.79 -6.91
CA HIS A 93 3.72 -15.11 -7.40
C HIS A 93 2.95 -15.33 -8.70
#